data_AF-A0A2A5H1V4-F1
#
_entry.id   AF-A0A2A5H1V4-F1
#
_cell.length_a   1.000
_cell.length_b   1.000
_cell.length_c   1.000
_cell.angle_alpha   90.00
_cell.angle_beta   90.00
_cell.angle_gamma   90.00
#
_symmetry.space_group_name_H-M   'P 1'
#
loop_
_entity.id
_entity.type
_entity.pdbx_description
1 polymer ?
#
loop_
_entity_poly.entity_id
_entity_poly.type
_entity_poly.pdbx_seq_one_letter_code
_entity_poly.pdbx_strand_id
1 'polypeptide(L)'
;MKKLIILMLFLTLSNAIMGQSKGDIIEIIKVSGVAEVFFTNEDANQEIRRIVSVPPSLEVIVNFRDGLLEVDTKGEANNEVVQVYVSSRHLRKIVVEDRAQFHGMNHIESKNLVITLDDFGAADMIVYADNLDINMNGGDLTISGESNNWTVSKGNDHERGTLDSENLIIKN
;
A
#
# COMPACT_ATOMS: atom_id res chain seq x y z
N MET A 1 21.33 25.45 -44.58
CA MET A 1 20.87 24.12 -44.13
C MET A 1 21.00 24.05 -42.62
N LYS A 2 19.89 24.19 -41.88
CA LYS A 2 19.88 24.12 -40.41
C LYS A 2 19.83 22.64 -39.99
N LYS A 3 20.84 22.17 -39.25
CA LYS A 3 20.87 20.80 -38.70
C LYS A 3 19.90 20.71 -37.54
N LEU A 4 18.88 19.87 -37.69
CA LEU A 4 17.97 19.46 -36.63
C LEU A 4 18.72 18.43 -35.76
N ILE A 5 19.08 18.80 -34.52
CA ILE A 5 19.61 17.85 -33.54
C ILE A 5 18.39 17.25 -32.83
N ILE A 6 18.04 16.02 -33.17
CA ILE A 6 17.08 15.22 -32.42
C ILE A 6 17.82 14.68 -31.20
N LEU A 7 17.54 15.25 -30.04
CA LEU A 7 17.98 14.72 -28.75
C LEU A 7 17.01 13.61 -28.35
N MET A 8 17.37 12.34 -28.61
CA MET A 8 16.64 11.20 -28.08
C MET A 8 17.01 11.03 -26.60
N LEU A 9 16.09 11.43 -25.71
CA LEU A 9 16.17 11.14 -24.29
C LEU A 9 15.77 9.67 -24.10
N PHE A 10 16.74 8.81 -23.78
CA PHE A 10 16.46 7.43 -23.36
C PHE A 10 15.99 7.46 -21.91
N LEU A 11 14.70 7.27 -21.67
CA LEU A 11 14.16 6.95 -20.36
C LEU A 11 14.58 5.52 -20.01
N THR A 12 15.54 5.36 -19.10
CA THR A 12 15.90 4.06 -18.55
C THR A 12 15.00 3.75 -17.37
N LEU A 13 14.08 2.80 -17.53
CA LEU A 13 13.38 2.17 -16.41
C LEU A 13 14.39 1.35 -15.61
N SER A 14 14.65 1.71 -14.36
CA SER A 14 15.47 0.90 -13.44
C SER A 14 14.57 -0.03 -12.63
N ASN A 15 14.60 -1.32 -12.93
CA ASN A 15 13.95 -2.35 -12.11
C ASN A 15 14.96 -2.85 -11.07
N ALA A 16 14.81 -2.47 -9.81
CA ALA A 16 15.49 -3.14 -8.71
C ALA A 16 14.56 -4.22 -8.16
N ILE A 17 14.94 -5.48 -8.29
CA ILE A 17 14.18 -6.61 -7.76
C ILE A 17 14.74 -6.89 -6.36
N MET A 18 13.89 -6.79 -5.35
CA MET A 18 14.19 -7.37 -4.04
C MET A 18 13.27 -8.57 -3.87
N GLY A 19 13.83 -9.77 -3.77
CA GLY A 19 13.01 -10.98 -3.69
C GLY A 19 12.34 -11.10 -2.34
N GLN A 20 11.00 -11.10 -2.29
CA GLN A 20 10.28 -11.81 -1.24
C GLN A 20 10.55 -13.30 -1.47
N SER A 21 11.06 -13.99 -0.46
CA SER A 21 11.34 -15.42 -0.54
C SER A 21 10.07 -16.21 -0.29
N LYS A 22 9.95 -17.37 -0.94
CA LYS A 22 8.88 -18.32 -0.66
C LYS A 22 8.93 -18.71 0.82
N GLY A 23 7.87 -18.41 1.57
CA GLY A 23 7.78 -18.65 3.01
C GLY A 23 7.96 -17.41 3.88
N ASP A 24 8.26 -16.25 3.29
CA ASP A 24 8.21 -14.98 4.00
C ASP A 24 6.77 -14.69 4.40
N ILE A 25 6.53 -14.65 5.71
CA ILE A 25 5.23 -14.31 6.28
C ILE A 25 5.18 -12.79 6.44
N ILE A 26 4.24 -12.13 5.77
CA ILE A 26 3.96 -10.70 6.01
C ILE A 26 2.67 -10.61 6.82
N GLU A 27 2.80 -10.08 8.02
CA GLU A 27 1.69 -9.84 8.93
C GLU A 27 1.30 -8.36 8.99
N ILE A 28 2.27 -7.48 8.77
CA ILE A 28 2.12 -6.03 8.89
C ILE A 28 2.71 -5.38 7.64
N ILE A 29 1.94 -4.50 7.02
CA ILE A 29 2.40 -3.63 5.94
C ILE A 29 2.34 -2.19 6.44
N LYS A 30 3.46 -1.49 6.37
CA LYS A 30 3.56 -0.05 6.57
C LYS A 30 4.05 0.59 5.28
N VAL A 31 3.32 1.58 4.80
CA VAL A 31 3.53 2.26 3.51
C VAL A 31 3.51 3.76 3.75
N SER A 32 4.54 4.47 3.28
CA SER A 32 4.74 5.90 3.50
C SER A 32 5.41 6.59 2.31
N GLY A 33 5.55 7.92 2.36
CA GLY A 33 6.02 8.74 1.25
C GLY A 33 5.03 8.81 0.09
N VAL A 34 5.46 8.41 -1.12
CA VAL A 34 4.64 8.37 -2.37
C VAL A 34 4.61 6.97 -3.00
N ALA A 35 4.80 5.93 -2.20
CA ALA A 35 4.74 4.55 -2.67
C ALA A 35 3.29 4.07 -2.87
N GLU A 36 3.09 3.17 -3.83
CA GLU A 36 1.85 2.43 -4.06
C GLU A 36 2.11 0.93 -3.82
N VAL A 37 1.40 0.32 -2.88
CA VAL A 37 1.46 -1.13 -2.64
C VAL A 37 0.24 -1.82 -3.22
N PHE A 38 0.49 -2.88 -3.99
CA PHE A 38 -0.52 -3.78 -4.54
C PHE A 38 -0.43 -5.13 -3.83
N PHE A 39 -1.44 -5.45 -3.03
CA PHE A 39 -1.47 -6.64 -2.18
C PHE A 39 -2.38 -7.73 -2.74
N THR A 40 -1.93 -8.99 -2.71
CA THR A 40 -2.77 -10.17 -2.92
C THR A 40 -2.76 -11.09 -1.69
N ASN A 41 -3.95 -11.58 -1.31
CA ASN A 41 -4.13 -12.58 -0.26
C ASN A 41 -3.83 -14.00 -0.77
N GLU A 42 -2.56 -14.28 -1.02
CA GLU A 42 -2.08 -15.56 -1.55
C GLU A 42 -0.80 -15.99 -0.82
N ASP A 43 -0.39 -17.25 -1.02
CA ASP A 43 0.94 -17.67 -0.58
C ASP A 43 1.99 -16.82 -1.28
N ALA A 44 3.06 -16.47 -0.56
CA ALA A 44 4.18 -15.69 -1.09
C ALA A 44 4.67 -16.29 -2.42
N ASN A 45 4.29 -15.66 -3.53
CA ASN A 45 4.51 -16.17 -4.89
C ASN A 45 5.16 -15.13 -5.83
N GLN A 46 5.25 -13.88 -5.40
CA GLN A 46 5.82 -12.78 -6.16
C GLN A 46 7.05 -12.20 -5.45
N GLU A 47 8.07 -11.84 -6.22
CA GLU A 47 9.15 -10.97 -5.74
C GLU A 47 8.58 -9.56 -5.49
N ILE A 48 9.12 -8.81 -4.52
CA ILE A 48 8.80 -7.38 -4.40
C ILE A 48 9.36 -6.69 -5.65
N ARG A 49 8.44 -6.39 -6.58
CA ARG A 49 8.77 -5.73 -7.84
C ARG A 49 8.66 -4.23 -7.65
N ARG A 50 9.78 -3.54 -7.87
CA ARG A 50 9.84 -2.09 -7.95
C ARG A 50 9.75 -1.65 -9.42
N ILE A 51 8.75 -0.85 -9.74
CA ILE A 51 8.66 -0.15 -11.03
C ILE A 51 8.85 1.35 -10.76
N VAL A 52 9.80 1.99 -11.46
CA VAL A 52 10.03 3.43 -11.38
C VAL A 52 10.04 4.02 -12.79
N SER A 53 9.09 4.91 -13.09
CA SER A 53 8.85 5.44 -14.44
C SER A 53 9.93 6.41 -14.97
N VAL A 54 10.81 6.94 -14.11
CA VAL A 54 11.87 7.93 -14.40
C VAL A 54 13.07 7.65 -13.48
N PRO A 55 14.34 8.00 -13.82
CA PRO A 55 15.44 7.93 -12.85
C PRO A 55 15.03 8.65 -11.56
N PRO A 56 14.87 7.94 -10.44
CA PRO A 56 14.19 8.52 -9.30
C PRO A 56 15.11 9.54 -8.63
N SER A 57 14.60 10.76 -8.41
CA SER A 57 15.14 11.59 -7.31
C SER A 57 14.82 10.99 -5.94
N LEU A 58 13.91 10.00 -5.91
CA LEU A 58 13.47 9.31 -4.71
C LEU A 58 14.33 8.10 -4.36
N GLU A 59 14.86 8.11 -3.15
CA GLU A 59 15.35 6.90 -2.50
C GLU A 59 14.15 6.04 -2.10
N VAL A 60 14.14 4.77 -2.52
CA VAL A 60 13.10 3.81 -2.14
C VAL A 60 13.68 2.89 -1.09
N ILE A 61 13.05 2.88 0.07
CA ILE A 61 13.45 2.08 1.22
C ILE A 61 12.40 0.99 1.39
N VAL A 62 12.83 -0.26 1.26
CA VAL A 62 11.97 -1.40 1.55
C VAL A 62 12.69 -2.26 2.57
N ASN A 63 12.10 -2.39 3.75
CA ASN A 63 12.61 -3.20 4.84
C ASN A 63 11.65 -4.34 5.13
N PHE A 64 12.18 -5.56 5.26
CA PHE A 64 11.42 -6.71 5.72
C PHE A 64 12.10 -7.32 6.94
N ARG A 65 11.38 -7.38 8.06
CA ARG A 65 11.86 -7.97 9.33
C ARG A 65 10.69 -8.42 10.18
N ASP A 66 10.78 -9.62 10.76
CA ASP A 66 9.83 -10.11 11.77
C ASP A 66 8.34 -9.98 11.39
N GLY A 67 8.01 -10.24 10.12
CA GLY A 67 6.65 -10.12 9.59
C GLY A 67 6.17 -8.71 9.26
N LEU A 68 7.00 -7.69 9.48
CA LEU A 68 6.78 -6.32 9.02
C LEU A 68 7.45 -6.12 7.65
N LEU A 69 6.64 -5.70 6.69
CA LEU A 69 7.08 -5.02 5.49
C LEU A 69 6.88 -3.52 5.65
N GLU A 70 7.96 -2.77 5.48
CA GLU A 70 7.97 -1.31 5.52
C GLU A 70 8.45 -0.80 4.15
N VAL A 71 7.62 0.01 3.50
CA VAL A 71 7.89 0.65 2.20
C VAL A 71 7.83 2.16 2.40
N ASP A 72 8.92 2.85 2.09
CA ASP A 72 9.07 4.30 2.25
C ASP A 72 9.78 4.89 1.04
N THR A 73 9.53 6.17 0.77
CA THR A 73 10.23 6.95 -0.26
C THR A 73 10.76 8.24 0.34
N LYS A 74 12.05 8.53 0.15
CA LYS A 74 12.67 9.78 0.60
C LYS A 74 13.13 10.64 -0.56
N GLY A 75 12.96 11.95 -0.40
CA GLY A 75 13.31 12.95 -1.40
C GLY A 75 12.09 13.65 -1.97
N GLU A 76 12.32 14.57 -2.90
CA GLU A 76 11.24 15.27 -3.60
C GLU A 76 10.71 14.40 -4.73
N ALA A 77 9.39 14.19 -4.73
CA ALA A 77 8.68 13.49 -5.80
C ALA A 77 8.44 14.46 -6.98
N ASN A 78 8.95 14.09 -8.15
CA ASN A 78 8.78 14.74 -9.45
C ASN A 78 7.87 13.90 -10.36
N ASN A 79 6.68 13.56 -9.85
CA ASN A 79 5.70 12.66 -10.48
C ASN A 79 6.18 11.20 -10.64
N GLU A 80 7.23 10.77 -9.94
CA GLU A 80 7.54 9.36 -9.84
C GLU A 80 6.52 8.64 -8.95
N VAL A 81 6.16 7.43 -9.37
CA VAL A 81 5.36 6.50 -8.59
C VAL A 81 6.20 5.27 -8.35
N VAL A 82 6.27 4.83 -7.10
CA VAL A 82 7.00 3.64 -6.69
C VAL A 82 5.99 2.55 -6.42
N GLN A 83 5.87 1.61 -7.35
CA GLN A 83 4.94 0.50 -7.20
C GLN A 83 5.63 -0.70 -6.57
N VAL A 84 4.98 -1.31 -5.59
CA VAL A 84 5.45 -2.49 -4.85
C VAL A 84 4.34 -3.54 -4.84
N TYR A 85 4.65 -4.73 -5.34
CA TYR A 85 3.72 -5.85 -5.36
C TYR A 85 4.06 -6.83 -4.25
N VAL A 86 3.07 -7.27 -3.48
CA VAL A 86 3.31 -8.15 -2.34
C VAL A 86 2.16 -9.12 -2.09
N SER A 87 2.50 -10.30 -1.57
CA SER A 87 1.55 -11.39 -1.33
C SER A 87 1.73 -12.00 0.05
N SER A 88 0.64 -12.28 0.77
CA SER A 88 0.64 -13.01 2.04
C SER A 88 -0.76 -13.48 2.43
N ARG A 89 -0.88 -14.61 3.13
CA ARG A 89 -2.14 -15.06 3.77
C ARG A 89 -2.31 -14.62 5.21
N HIS A 90 -1.33 -13.90 5.76
CA HIS A 90 -1.22 -13.67 7.20
C HIS A 90 -1.38 -12.19 7.58
N LEU A 91 -1.85 -11.36 6.66
CA LEU A 91 -1.98 -9.93 6.89
C LEU A 91 -2.99 -9.65 8.02
N ARG A 92 -2.53 -8.93 9.03
CA ARG A 92 -3.33 -8.50 10.20
C ARG A 92 -3.27 -7.01 10.45
N LYS A 93 -2.35 -6.28 9.81
CA LYS A 93 -2.26 -4.84 9.96
C LYS A 93 -1.77 -4.14 8.69
N ILE A 94 -2.44 -3.03 8.36
CA ILE A 94 -2.09 -2.11 7.28
C ILE A 94 -1.95 -0.71 7.89
N VAL A 95 -0.85 -0.03 7.57
CA VAL A 95 -0.61 1.38 7.94
C VAL A 95 -0.23 2.13 6.67
N VAL A 96 -0.99 3.16 6.33
CA VAL A 96 -0.73 4.02 5.18
C VAL A 96 -0.59 5.46 5.67
N GLU A 97 0.57 6.05 5.40
CA GLU A 97 0.98 7.38 5.86
C GLU A 97 1.34 8.29 4.67
N ASP A 98 1.55 9.57 4.94
CA ASP A 98 1.92 10.59 3.96
C ASP A 98 0.98 10.65 2.74
N ARG A 99 1.47 10.38 1.53
CA ARG A 99 0.69 10.35 0.28
C ARG A 99 0.71 8.97 -0.35
N ALA A 100 1.05 7.96 0.44
CA ALA A 100 1.22 6.62 -0.03
C ALA A 100 -0.14 5.94 -0.22
N GLN A 101 -0.17 4.87 -1.01
CA GLN A 101 -1.41 4.18 -1.36
C GLN A 101 -1.30 2.67 -1.14
N PHE A 102 -2.41 2.06 -0.73
CA PHE A 102 -2.53 0.62 -0.59
C PHE A 102 -3.75 0.10 -1.36
N HIS A 103 -3.51 -0.88 -2.23
CA HIS A 103 -4.53 -1.47 -3.09
C HIS A 103 -4.64 -2.97 -2.80
N GLY A 104 -5.80 -3.41 -2.33
CA GLY A 104 -6.17 -4.82 -2.24
C GLY A 104 -6.60 -5.35 -3.60
N MET A 105 -5.75 -6.14 -4.26
CA MET A 105 -6.00 -6.65 -5.61
C MET A 105 -7.00 -7.80 -5.66
N ASN A 106 -7.22 -8.44 -4.51
CA ASN A 106 -8.27 -9.41 -4.27
C ASN A 106 -8.75 -9.25 -2.82
N HIS A 107 -9.60 -10.17 -2.36
CA HIS A 107 -10.12 -10.08 -1.02
C HIS A 107 -9.08 -10.44 0.05
N ILE A 108 -9.03 -9.68 1.13
CA ILE A 108 -8.16 -9.92 2.28
C ILE A 108 -8.92 -10.74 3.31
N GLU A 109 -8.48 -11.97 3.58
CA GLU A 109 -9.03 -12.78 4.67
C GLU A 109 -8.18 -12.60 5.93
N SER A 110 -8.81 -12.25 7.05
CA SER A 110 -8.07 -12.12 8.31
C SER A 110 -8.96 -12.31 9.52
N LYS A 111 -8.47 -12.97 10.56
CA LYS A 111 -9.22 -13.05 11.82
C LYS A 111 -9.36 -11.68 12.47
N ASN A 112 -8.28 -10.90 12.51
CA ASN A 112 -8.28 -9.55 13.06
C ASN A 112 -7.47 -8.68 12.11
N LEU A 113 -8.13 -7.71 11.48
CA LEU A 113 -7.49 -6.76 10.59
C LEU A 113 -7.54 -5.36 11.21
N VAL A 114 -6.36 -4.75 11.37
CA VAL A 114 -6.23 -3.36 11.77
C VAL A 114 -5.82 -2.53 10.56
N ILE A 115 -6.56 -1.47 10.28
CA ILE A 115 -6.26 -0.52 9.21
C ILE A 115 -6.00 0.84 9.86
N THR A 116 -4.90 1.48 9.51
CA THR A 116 -4.56 2.84 9.95
C THR A 116 -4.26 3.71 8.74
N LEU A 117 -4.98 4.82 8.61
CA LEU A 117 -4.75 5.86 7.62
C LEU A 117 -4.33 7.12 8.38
N ASP A 118 -3.16 7.65 8.03
CA ASP A 118 -2.62 8.89 8.57
C ASP A 118 -2.37 9.90 7.45
N ASP A 119 -2.46 11.19 7.76
CA ASP A 119 -2.20 12.31 6.85
C ASP A 119 -3.04 12.29 5.55
N PHE A 120 -2.43 11.99 4.40
CA PHE A 120 -3.08 11.90 3.09
C PHE A 120 -2.98 10.48 2.51
N GLY A 121 -2.71 9.47 3.35
CA GLY A 121 -2.62 8.08 2.91
C GLY A 121 -3.96 7.63 2.33
N ALA A 122 -3.91 6.80 1.29
CA ALA A 122 -5.13 6.27 0.67
C ALA A 122 -5.13 4.74 0.63
N ALA A 123 -6.30 4.13 0.78
CA ALA A 123 -6.42 2.70 0.58
C ALA A 123 -7.77 2.29 -0.02
N ASP A 124 -7.74 1.27 -0.87
CA ASP A 124 -8.93 0.58 -1.37
C ASP A 124 -8.77 -0.94 -1.24
N MET A 125 -9.81 -1.61 -0.75
CA MET A 125 -9.77 -3.06 -0.53
C MET A 125 -11.14 -3.71 -0.35
N ILE A 126 -11.17 -5.03 -0.57
CA ILE A 126 -12.26 -5.92 -0.18
C ILE A 126 -11.75 -6.78 0.98
N VAL A 127 -12.50 -6.87 2.08
CA VAL A 127 -12.08 -7.61 3.28
C VAL A 127 -13.13 -8.65 3.70
N TYR A 128 -12.65 -9.78 4.22
CA TYR A 128 -13.45 -10.77 4.95
C TYR A 128 -12.78 -11.01 6.30
N ALA A 129 -13.28 -10.38 7.35
CA ALA A 129 -12.66 -10.42 8.67
C ALA A 129 -13.61 -10.82 9.80
N ASP A 130 -13.09 -11.44 10.87
CA ASP A 130 -13.93 -11.59 12.07
C ASP A 130 -14.04 -10.25 12.82
N ASN A 131 -12.90 -9.57 12.99
CA ASN A 131 -12.82 -8.25 13.62
C ASN A 131 -12.03 -7.29 12.73
N LEU A 132 -12.60 -6.11 12.50
CA LEU A 132 -12.03 -5.05 11.69
C LEU A 132 -11.93 -3.74 12.48
N ASP A 133 -10.72 -3.29 12.76
CA ASP A 133 -10.48 -2.03 13.47
C ASP A 133 -9.89 -0.99 12.51
N ILE A 134 -10.65 0.07 12.24
CA ILE A 134 -10.25 1.15 11.33
C ILE A 134 -9.88 2.39 12.16
N ASN A 135 -8.68 2.90 11.96
CA ASN A 135 -8.17 4.11 12.60
C ASN A 135 -7.92 5.17 11.52
N MET A 136 -8.76 6.20 11.49
CA MET A 136 -8.70 7.30 10.53
C MET A 136 -8.15 8.55 11.21
N ASN A 137 -6.89 8.90 10.93
CA ASN A 137 -6.24 10.13 11.39
C ASN A 137 -5.81 10.98 10.17
N GLY A 138 -6.69 11.03 9.19
CA GLY A 138 -6.45 11.56 7.84
C GLY A 138 -6.81 10.51 6.80
N GLY A 139 -6.50 10.82 5.54
CA GLY A 139 -6.50 9.85 4.46
C GLY A 139 -7.86 9.33 3.98
N ASP A 140 -7.86 8.72 2.80
CA ASP A 140 -9.08 8.19 2.19
C ASP A 140 -9.09 6.65 2.26
N LEU A 141 -10.20 6.07 2.72
CA LEU A 141 -10.41 4.63 2.75
C LEU A 141 -11.71 4.27 2.01
N THR A 142 -11.59 3.47 0.96
CA THR A 142 -12.72 2.78 0.32
C THR A 142 -12.66 1.30 0.69
N ILE A 143 -13.67 0.81 1.41
CA ILE A 143 -13.69 -0.57 1.91
C ILE A 143 -15.03 -1.24 1.67
N SER A 144 -14.97 -2.51 1.27
CA SER A 144 -16.14 -3.36 1.06
C SER A 144 -15.89 -4.78 1.55
N GLY A 145 -16.93 -5.62 1.54
CA GLY A 145 -16.84 -7.03 1.93
C GLY A 145 -17.63 -7.31 3.20
N GLU A 146 -17.09 -8.12 4.10
CA GLU A 146 -17.82 -8.60 5.27
C GLU A 146 -16.96 -8.57 6.53
N SER A 147 -17.57 -8.19 7.66
CA SER A 147 -16.98 -8.38 8.98
C SER A 147 -18.01 -8.83 10.00
N ASN A 148 -17.64 -9.65 11.00
CA ASN A 148 -18.57 -9.93 12.11
C ASN A 148 -18.67 -8.74 13.05
N ASN A 149 -17.53 -8.09 13.32
CA ASN A 149 -17.45 -6.87 14.11
C ASN A 149 -16.58 -5.84 13.40
N TRP A 150 -16.94 -4.57 13.51
CA TRP A 150 -16.05 -3.51 13.08
C TRP A 150 -16.14 -2.29 13.99
N THR A 151 -15.02 -1.59 14.11
CA THR A 151 -14.93 -0.32 14.82
C THR A 151 -14.22 0.71 13.95
N VAL A 152 -14.65 1.97 14.10
CA VAL A 152 -13.98 3.10 13.45
C VAL A 152 -13.63 4.11 14.53
N SER A 153 -12.34 4.39 14.66
CA SER A 153 -11.80 5.45 15.51
C SER A 153 -11.29 6.59 14.64
N LYS A 154 -11.58 7.83 15.04
CA LYS A 154 -11.14 9.05 14.34
C LYS A 154 -10.15 9.84 15.20
N GLY A 155 -8.98 10.13 14.65
CA GLY A 155 -7.91 10.89 15.29
C GLY A 155 -8.08 12.41 15.17
N ASN A 156 -7.03 13.17 15.42
CA ASN A 156 -7.09 14.64 15.41
C ASN A 156 -7.20 15.23 13.99
N ASP A 157 -6.63 14.54 12.99
CA ASP A 157 -6.61 15.01 11.60
C ASP A 157 -7.68 14.34 10.71
N HIS A 158 -8.69 13.71 11.32
CA HIS A 158 -9.72 12.94 10.62
C HIS A 158 -10.57 13.74 9.62
N GLU A 159 -10.61 15.07 9.69
CA GLU A 159 -11.31 15.92 8.73
C GLU A 159 -10.62 15.96 7.34
N ARG A 160 -9.36 15.50 7.26
CA ARG A 160 -8.58 15.46 6.02
C ARG A 160 -8.81 14.19 5.18
N GLY A 161 -9.80 13.39 5.54
CA GLY A 161 -9.99 12.07 5.00
C GLY A 161 -11.44 11.63 4.88
N THR A 162 -11.69 10.67 4.00
CA THR A 162 -13.02 10.09 3.73
C THR A 162 -13.02 8.61 4.06
N LEU A 163 -14.12 8.12 4.63
CA LEU A 163 -14.40 6.69 4.74
C LEU A 163 -15.62 6.35 3.90
N ASP A 164 -15.40 5.65 2.79
CA ASP A 164 -16.45 4.98 2.04
C ASP A 164 -16.52 3.51 2.47
N SER A 165 -17.62 3.15 3.12
CA SER A 165 -17.89 1.81 3.64
C SER A 165 -19.29 1.32 3.29
N GLU A 166 -19.93 1.91 2.26
CA GLU A 166 -21.32 1.62 1.91
C GLU A 166 -21.55 0.13 1.58
N ASN A 167 -20.51 -0.55 1.10
CA ASN A 167 -20.54 -1.96 0.70
C ASN A 167 -19.87 -2.91 1.73
N LEU A 168 -19.66 -2.45 2.97
CA LEU A 168 -19.18 -3.29 4.06
C LEU A 168 -20.36 -3.85 4.85
N ILE A 169 -20.48 -5.18 4.89
CA ILE A 169 -21.61 -5.88 5.48
C ILE A 169 -21.22 -6.44 6.86
N ILE A 170 -22.09 -6.23 7.86
CA ILE A 170 -21.95 -6.89 9.17
C ILE A 170 -22.60 -8.27 9.10
N LYS A 171 -21.82 -9.33 9.34
CA LYS A 171 -22.33 -10.69 9.48
C LYS A 171 -22.76 -10.96 10.93
N ASN A 172 -24.04 -11.26 11.10
CA ASN A 172 -24.62 -11.71 12.38
C ASN A 172 -24.52 -13.23 12.53
#